data_AF-A0A919PJQ0-F1
#
_entry.id   AF-A0A919PJQ0-F1
#
_cell.length_a   1.000
_cell.length_b   1.000
_cell.length_c   1.000
_cell.angle_alpha   90.00
_cell.angle_beta   90.00
_cell.angle_gamma   90.00
#
_symmetry.space_group_name_H-M   'P 1'
#
loop_
_entity.id
_entity.type
_entity.pdbx_description
1 polymer ?
#
loop_
_entity_poly.entity_id
_entity_poly.type
_entity_poly.pdbx_seq_one_letter_code
_entity_poly.pdbx_strand_id
1 'polypeptide(L)'
;MYAVRLFVPGTAADPTQWQDALGRSGLTLDGDSLTSQHLGFRALAEWVANDGSFGDSFGYGTVTPQEQRAIAGAGSALVLDLPVYLGAAADQVAALIAALGDAGALGVRLEQSKLGWTVPRWMQALQGGDPWLLYRSTVVVLQDGGVSRSCGMHAFGLPDAEVEAPPAEANRLLGVFNVYQLAEDPVLVTGDTFQPDMDTPRRRLERWPDAGYPQDHACHNPFGAWRLGPEGGVADPRRELRLVFVPALVAVLTAAERQAGRPLHRDEVERLTSGGACMAMQYGDAQHLERTRGYADIEPELAWSQWQVLRSA
;
A
#
# COMPACT_ATOMS: atom_id res chain seq x y z
N MET A 1 -8.25 4.76 10.12
CA MET A 1 -7.54 3.73 9.34
C MET A 1 -6.06 4.03 9.44
N TYR A 2 -5.22 3.03 9.69
CA TYR A 2 -3.77 3.19 9.66
C TYR A 2 -3.28 2.75 8.29
N ALA A 3 -2.62 3.65 7.58
CA ALA A 3 -2.26 3.50 6.18
C ALA A 3 -0.83 3.01 6.00
N VAL A 4 0.07 3.40 6.91
CA VAL A 4 1.49 3.03 6.90
C VAL A 4 1.83 2.34 8.21
N ARG A 5 2.52 1.20 8.15
CA ARG A 5 3.00 0.46 9.32
C ARG A 5 4.50 0.29 9.22
N LEU A 6 5.22 0.75 10.24
CA LEU A 6 6.67 0.71 10.30
C LEU A 6 7.13 -0.27 11.39
N PHE A 7 8.15 -1.06 11.10
CA PHE A 7 8.89 -1.83 12.10
C PHE A 7 10.28 -1.23 12.28
N VAL A 8 10.59 -0.82 13.51
CA VAL A 8 11.73 0.05 13.83
C VAL A 8 12.58 -0.58 14.94
N PRO A 9 13.53 -1.46 14.60
CA PRO A 9 14.50 -1.98 15.56
C PRO A 9 15.47 -0.88 16.02
N GLY A 10 15.82 -0.86 17.31
CA GLY A 10 16.69 0.15 17.88
C GLY A 10 17.52 -0.33 19.07
N THR A 11 18.40 0.54 19.56
CA THR A 11 19.32 0.23 20.65
C THR A 11 18.66 0.15 22.03
N ALA A 12 17.51 0.80 22.21
CA ALA A 12 16.76 0.76 23.46
C ALA A 12 16.28 -0.68 23.77
N ALA A 13 16.50 -1.14 25.01
CA ALA A 13 16.15 -2.50 25.42
C ALA A 13 14.72 -2.64 25.97
N ASP A 14 14.12 -1.56 26.44
CA ASP A 14 12.83 -1.55 27.10
C ASP A 14 12.02 -0.27 26.78
N PRO A 15 10.71 -0.23 27.09
CA PRO A 15 9.87 0.93 26.79
C PRO A 15 10.33 2.25 27.44
N THR A 16 10.95 2.19 28.63
CA THR A 16 11.41 3.39 29.35
C THR A 16 12.59 4.02 28.61
N GLN A 17 13.52 3.19 28.13
CA GLN A 17 14.64 3.66 27.32
C GLN A 17 14.19 4.29 26.01
N TRP A 18 13.16 3.72 25.36
CA TRP A 18 12.53 4.33 24.19
C TRP A 18 11.92 5.69 24.52
N GLN A 19 11.14 5.77 25.59
CA GLN A 19 10.50 7.02 26.04
C GLN A 19 11.54 8.12 26.28
N ASP A 20 12.63 7.80 26.98
CA ASP A 20 13.71 8.75 27.25
C ASP A 20 14.44 9.21 25.98
N ALA A 21 14.75 8.27 25.07
CA ALA A 21 15.47 8.57 23.82
C ALA A 21 14.62 9.39 22.84
N LEU A 22 13.34 9.04 22.71
CA LEU A 22 12.37 9.79 21.90
C LEU A 22 12.11 11.18 22.50
N GLY A 23 12.02 11.28 23.82
CA GLY A 23 11.88 12.54 24.55
C GLY A 23 13.00 13.54 24.23
N ARG A 24 14.26 13.08 24.18
CA ARG A 24 15.41 13.90 23.77
C ARG A 24 15.35 14.34 22.31
N SER A 25 14.62 13.61 21.48
CA SER A 25 14.45 13.87 20.05
C SER A 25 13.17 14.66 19.73
N GLY A 26 12.47 15.18 20.76
CA GLY A 26 11.26 15.99 20.60
C GLY A 26 9.99 15.20 20.30
N LEU A 27 10.00 13.89 20.53
CA LEU A 27 8.83 13.01 20.46
C LEU A 27 8.37 12.65 21.87
N THR A 28 7.07 12.44 22.05
CA THR A 28 6.49 11.94 23.31
C THR A 28 5.87 10.58 23.06
N LEU A 29 6.41 9.57 23.73
CA LEU A 29 5.82 8.23 23.83
C LEU A 29 5.09 8.13 25.18
N ASP A 30 3.76 8.03 25.13
CA ASP A 30 2.90 7.88 26.30
C ASP A 30 1.97 6.68 26.10
N GLY A 31 2.22 5.60 26.83
CA GLY A 31 1.56 4.31 26.61
C GLY A 31 1.79 3.80 25.17
N ASP A 32 0.70 3.65 24.42
CA ASP A 32 0.69 3.22 23.02
C ASP A 32 0.73 4.39 22.03
N SER A 33 0.95 5.62 22.50
CA SER A 33 0.79 6.83 21.71
C SER A 33 2.12 7.52 21.47
N LEU A 34 2.50 7.68 20.21
CA LEU A 34 3.65 8.50 19.81
C LEU A 34 3.16 9.80 19.15
N THR A 35 3.56 10.93 19.72
CA THR A 35 3.13 12.28 19.30
C THR A 35 4.27 13.28 19.31
N SER A 36 4.10 14.39 18.59
CA SER A 36 4.94 15.58 18.70
C SER A 36 4.19 16.79 18.15
N GLN A 37 4.59 18.00 18.58
CA GLN A 37 4.03 19.25 18.08
C GLN A 37 4.25 19.43 16.57
N HIS A 38 5.29 18.78 16.01
CA HIS A 38 5.66 18.90 14.60
C HIS A 38 5.18 17.74 13.72
N LEU A 39 4.68 16.65 14.32
CA LEU A 39 4.30 15.44 13.59
C LEU A 39 2.95 15.60 12.86
N GLY A 40 2.04 16.42 13.39
CA GLY A 40 0.73 16.68 12.77
C GLY A 40 -0.26 15.51 12.83
N PHE A 41 0.15 14.36 13.36
CA PHE A 41 -0.70 13.19 13.61
C PHE A 41 -0.25 12.44 14.87
N ARG A 42 -1.12 11.56 15.38
CA ARG A 42 -0.81 10.58 16.43
C ARG A 42 -0.50 9.24 15.78
N ALA A 43 0.67 8.69 16.02
CA ALA A 43 0.99 7.31 15.66
C ALA A 43 0.66 6.39 16.84
N LEU A 44 0.17 5.18 16.58
CA LEU A 44 0.19 4.14 17.60
C LEU A 44 1.55 3.47 17.61
N ALA A 45 2.02 3.13 18.80
CA ALA A 45 3.30 2.48 19.03
C ALA A 45 3.11 1.23 19.87
N GLU A 46 3.60 0.12 19.36
CA GLU A 46 3.70 -1.14 20.09
C GLU A 46 5.18 -1.47 20.29
N TRP A 47 5.56 -1.80 21.52
CA TRP A 47 6.89 -2.26 21.84
C TRP A 47 7.01 -3.77 21.60
N VAL A 48 8.11 -4.18 20.97
CA VAL A 48 8.40 -5.58 20.65
C VAL A 48 9.77 -5.96 21.18
N ALA A 49 9.82 -6.99 22.03
CA ALA A 49 11.07 -7.58 22.50
C ALA A 49 11.84 -8.22 21.34
N ASN A 50 13.16 -8.12 21.35
CA ASN A 50 13.97 -8.84 20.37
C ASN A 50 13.94 -10.35 20.66
N ASP A 51 13.38 -11.12 19.73
CA ASP A 51 13.26 -12.58 19.78
C ASP A 51 14.32 -13.30 18.92
N GLY A 52 15.27 -12.55 18.36
CA GLY A 52 16.30 -13.02 17.45
C GLY A 52 15.94 -12.92 15.96
N SER A 53 14.69 -12.58 15.62
CA SER A 53 14.22 -12.55 14.21
C SER A 53 14.47 -11.21 13.50
N PHE A 54 14.91 -10.19 14.22
CA PHE A 54 14.97 -8.82 13.69
C PHE A 54 15.94 -8.68 12.50
N GLY A 55 17.07 -9.40 12.53
CA GLY A 55 18.01 -9.41 11.41
C GLY A 55 17.41 -10.03 10.13
N ASP A 56 16.71 -11.16 10.26
CA ASP A 56 16.07 -11.85 9.13
C ASP A 56 14.97 -10.99 8.50
N SER A 57 14.30 -10.21 9.34
CA SER A 57 13.29 -9.23 8.93
C SER A 57 13.81 -8.16 7.95
N PHE A 58 15.13 -7.96 7.85
CA PHE A 58 15.79 -7.05 6.91
C PHE A 58 16.64 -7.80 5.85
N GLY A 59 16.47 -9.12 5.71
CA GLY A 59 17.29 -9.97 4.84
C GLY A 59 17.08 -9.82 3.33
N TYR A 60 16.15 -8.98 2.87
CA TYR A 60 15.77 -8.87 1.46
C TYR A 60 16.69 -7.97 0.61
N GLY A 61 17.97 -7.86 0.97
CA GLY A 61 18.98 -7.17 0.15
C GLY A 61 18.94 -5.63 0.18
N THR A 62 18.24 -5.06 1.15
CA THR A 62 18.02 -3.62 1.33
C THR A 62 18.97 -2.98 2.35
N VAL A 63 19.65 -3.81 3.16
CA VAL A 63 20.73 -3.42 4.06
C VAL A 63 21.95 -4.30 3.82
N THR A 64 23.14 -3.79 4.19
CA THR A 64 24.38 -4.55 4.16
C THR A 64 24.40 -5.66 5.22
N PRO A 65 25.23 -6.70 5.07
CA PRO A 65 25.37 -7.73 6.10
C PRO A 65 25.82 -7.20 7.47
N GLN A 66 26.54 -6.06 7.51
CA GLN A 66 26.94 -5.43 8.76
C GLN A 66 25.75 -4.77 9.46
N GLU A 67 24.94 -4.01 8.71
CA GLU A 67 23.73 -3.38 9.22
C GLU A 67 22.72 -4.45 9.67
N GLN A 68 22.57 -5.54 8.91
CA GLN A 68 21.71 -6.66 9.28
C GLN A 68 22.14 -7.30 10.61
N ARG A 69 23.45 -7.48 10.83
CA ARG A 69 23.97 -7.98 12.13
C ARG A 69 23.72 -6.99 13.27
N ALA A 70 23.84 -5.68 13.01
CA ALA A 70 23.51 -4.67 14.02
C ALA A 70 22.03 -4.73 14.40
N ILE A 71 21.14 -4.85 13.41
CA ILE A 71 19.69 -5.01 13.61
C ILE A 71 19.36 -6.29 14.38
N ALA A 72 20.04 -7.40 14.07
CA ALA A 72 19.88 -8.66 14.82
C ALA A 72 20.21 -8.49 16.31
N GLY A 73 21.19 -7.63 16.63
CA GLY A 73 21.60 -7.28 18.00
C GLY A 73 20.85 -6.11 18.63
N ALA A 74 19.76 -5.61 18.02
CA ALA A 74 18.94 -4.54 18.59
C ALA A 74 18.44 -4.90 20.00
N GLY A 75 18.24 -3.90 20.87
CA GLY A 75 17.68 -4.15 22.20
C GLY A 75 16.20 -4.54 22.14
N SER A 76 15.44 -3.81 21.33
CA SER A 76 14.01 -4.02 21.07
C SER A 76 13.59 -3.26 19.81
N ALA A 77 12.31 -3.30 19.46
CA ALA A 77 11.75 -2.57 18.35
C ALA A 77 10.46 -1.85 18.73
N LEU A 78 10.09 -0.86 17.92
CA LEU A 78 8.75 -0.29 17.88
C LEU A 78 8.05 -0.69 16.58
N VAL A 79 6.80 -1.14 16.68
CA VAL A 79 5.87 -1.19 15.56
C VAL A 79 5.02 0.06 15.61
N LEU A 80 5.04 0.85 14.54
CA LEU A 80 4.33 2.12 14.46
C LEU A 80 3.23 2.06 13.42
N ASP A 81 2.00 2.39 13.82
CA ASP A 81 0.87 2.55 12.92
C ASP A 81 0.58 4.03 12.70
N LEU A 82 0.70 4.46 11.44
CA LEU A 82 0.59 5.84 11.02
C LEU A 82 -0.75 6.07 10.31
N PRO A 83 -1.56 7.07 10.71
CA PRO A 83 -2.85 7.36 10.09
C PRO A 83 -2.71 8.24 8.83
N VAL A 84 -1.60 8.09 8.09
CA VAL A 84 -1.26 8.91 6.92
C VAL A 84 -0.70 8.05 5.80
N TYR A 85 -0.88 8.49 4.55
CA TYR A 85 -0.19 7.95 3.39
C TYR A 85 1.15 8.66 3.20
N LEU A 86 2.18 7.93 2.76
CA LEU A 86 3.53 8.48 2.55
C LEU A 86 3.54 9.69 1.60
N GLY A 87 2.76 9.64 0.52
CA GLY A 87 2.73 10.73 -0.47
C GLY A 87 2.15 12.05 0.07
N ALA A 88 1.18 11.97 0.98
CA ALA A 88 0.52 13.16 1.54
C ALA A 88 1.24 13.74 2.77
N ALA A 89 2.14 12.96 3.40
CA ALA A 89 2.79 13.30 4.65
C ALA A 89 4.30 13.01 4.64
N ALA A 90 4.94 13.13 3.47
CA ALA A 90 6.34 12.73 3.28
C ALA A 90 7.29 13.45 4.25
N ASP A 91 7.12 14.77 4.42
CA ASP A 91 7.94 15.57 5.32
C ASP A 91 7.75 15.19 6.79
N GLN A 92 6.51 14.95 7.21
CA GLN A 92 6.19 14.54 8.58
C GLN A 92 6.72 13.14 8.89
N VAL A 93 6.61 12.21 7.93
CA VAL A 93 7.15 10.86 8.07
C VAL A 93 8.69 10.89 8.06
N ALA A 94 9.31 11.75 7.26
CA ALA A 94 10.76 11.96 7.28
C ALA A 94 11.21 12.51 8.64
N ALA A 95 10.52 13.52 9.19
CA ALA A 95 10.82 14.06 10.50
C ALA A 95 10.69 13.01 11.61
N LEU A 96 9.67 12.14 11.54
CA LEU A 96 9.52 11.00 12.45
C LEU A 96 10.70 10.03 12.33
N ILE A 97 11.05 9.61 11.11
CA ILE A 97 12.16 8.67 10.87
C ILE A 97 13.50 9.25 11.32
N ALA A 98 13.74 10.55 11.13
CA ALA A 98 14.92 11.23 11.63
C ALA A 98 14.98 11.17 13.17
N ALA A 99 13.90 11.55 13.84
CA ALA A 99 13.83 11.52 15.31
C ALA A 99 13.94 10.09 15.88
N LEU A 100 13.43 9.07 15.17
CA LEU A 100 13.65 7.67 15.51
C LEU A 100 15.14 7.30 15.39
N GLY A 101 15.82 7.78 14.34
CA GLY A 101 17.27 7.62 14.17
C GLY A 101 18.07 8.26 15.30
N ASP A 102 17.75 9.50 15.68
CA ASP A 102 18.37 10.19 16.82
C ASP A 102 18.11 9.48 18.15
N ALA A 103 16.96 8.80 18.27
CA ALA A 103 16.61 7.94 19.40
C ALA A 103 17.26 6.54 19.36
N GLY A 104 18.08 6.23 18.35
CA GLY A 104 18.84 4.98 18.25
C GLY A 104 18.20 3.90 17.39
N ALA A 105 17.29 4.24 16.48
CA ALA A 105 16.79 3.31 15.47
C ALA A 105 17.93 2.88 14.51
N LEU A 106 18.02 1.58 14.26
CA LEU A 106 19.04 0.97 13.40
C LEU A 106 18.57 0.81 11.95
N GLY A 107 17.25 0.81 11.74
CA GLY A 107 16.62 0.71 10.44
C GLY A 107 15.12 0.90 10.55
N VAL A 108 14.45 1.08 9.42
CA VAL A 108 13.00 1.19 9.35
C VAL A 108 12.53 0.26 8.24
N ARG A 109 11.62 -0.65 8.56
CA ARG A 109 10.94 -1.52 7.60
C ARG A 109 9.50 -1.07 7.39
N LEU A 110 9.09 -1.02 6.14
CA LEU A 110 7.71 -0.79 5.74
C LEU A 110 6.99 -2.15 5.66
N GLU A 111 5.99 -2.38 6.52
CA GLU A 111 5.32 -3.68 6.58
C GLU A 111 4.49 -4.00 5.34
N GLN A 112 4.06 -2.97 4.60
CA GLN A 112 3.28 -3.07 3.38
C GLN A 112 4.02 -3.79 2.24
N SER A 113 5.35 -3.68 2.19
CA SER A 113 6.20 -4.32 1.16
C SER A 113 7.32 -5.18 1.73
N LYS A 114 7.47 -5.20 3.05
CA LYS A 114 8.58 -5.83 3.80
C LYS A 114 9.97 -5.26 3.45
N LEU A 115 10.06 -4.17 2.70
CA LEU A 115 11.31 -3.49 2.43
C LEU A 115 11.78 -2.70 3.66
N GLY A 116 13.03 -2.90 4.06
CA GLY A 116 13.62 -2.23 5.21
C GLY A 116 14.96 -1.59 4.89
N TRP A 117 15.10 -0.31 5.16
CA TRP A 117 16.29 0.46 4.82
C TRP A 117 16.85 1.14 6.07
N THR A 118 18.09 1.61 5.97
CA THR A 118 18.67 2.47 7.00
C THR A 118 17.94 3.81 7.07
N VAL A 119 18.03 4.47 8.22
CA VAL A 119 17.44 5.82 8.42
C VAL A 119 17.90 6.81 7.34
N PRO A 120 19.20 6.95 7.02
CA PRO A 120 19.65 7.88 5.97
C PRO A 120 19.03 7.59 4.59
N ARG A 121 18.83 6.31 4.26
CA ARG A 121 18.23 5.91 2.98
C ARG A 121 16.77 6.34 2.88
N TRP A 122 16.01 6.20 3.97
CA TRP A 122 14.64 6.71 4.06
C TRP A 122 14.57 8.22 3.95
N MET A 123 15.46 8.94 4.65
CA MET A 123 15.55 10.40 4.57
C MET A 123 15.80 10.87 3.13
N GLN A 124 16.73 10.22 2.42
CA GLN A 124 17.00 10.50 1.01
C GLN A 124 15.76 10.30 0.15
N ALA A 125 14.99 9.23 0.40
CA ALA A 125 13.83 8.90 -0.41
C ALA A 125 12.62 9.82 -0.17
N LEU A 126 12.37 10.21 1.08
CA LEU A 126 11.22 11.03 1.44
C LEU A 126 11.45 12.52 1.16
N GLN A 127 12.67 13.02 1.34
CA GLN A 127 12.99 14.45 1.16
C GLN A 127 13.59 14.78 -0.21
N GLY A 128 14.00 13.76 -0.98
CA GLY A 128 14.71 13.97 -2.25
C GLY A 128 13.83 14.43 -3.40
N GLY A 129 12.49 14.33 -3.30
CA GLY A 129 11.55 14.68 -4.36
C GLY A 129 11.66 13.81 -5.63
N ASP A 130 12.45 12.73 -5.60
CA ASP A 130 12.60 11.78 -6.70
C ASP A 130 11.57 10.64 -6.55
N PRO A 131 10.52 10.60 -7.39
CA PRO A 131 9.49 9.58 -7.29
C PRO A 131 10.03 8.16 -7.59
N TRP A 132 11.10 8.02 -8.38
CA TRP A 132 11.73 6.72 -8.61
C TRP A 132 12.44 6.20 -7.38
N LEU A 133 13.15 7.09 -6.69
CA LEU A 133 13.82 6.74 -5.45
C LEU A 133 12.80 6.36 -4.38
N LEU A 134 11.74 7.15 -4.22
CA LEU A 134 10.67 6.85 -3.27
C LEU A 134 10.01 5.50 -3.59
N TYR A 135 9.59 5.29 -4.84
CA TYR A 135 9.04 4.03 -5.34
C TYR A 135 9.94 2.83 -5.00
N ARG A 136 11.24 2.89 -5.35
CA ARG A 136 12.19 1.79 -5.13
C ARG A 136 12.48 1.51 -3.65
N SER A 137 12.26 2.50 -2.78
CA SER A 137 12.39 2.31 -1.33
C SER A 137 11.14 1.68 -0.72
N THR A 138 9.98 1.83 -1.35
CA THR A 138 8.67 1.44 -0.78
C THR A 138 8.01 0.24 -1.44
N VAL A 139 8.29 -0.05 -2.71
CA VAL A 139 7.56 -1.05 -3.50
C VAL A 139 8.51 -2.14 -3.98
N VAL A 140 8.12 -3.39 -3.76
CA VAL A 140 8.81 -4.58 -4.28
C VAL A 140 8.04 -5.14 -5.47
N VAL A 141 8.75 -5.75 -6.43
CA VAL A 141 8.12 -6.55 -7.49
C VAL A 141 8.36 -8.02 -7.20
N LEU A 142 7.27 -8.77 -7.08
CA LEU A 142 7.27 -10.21 -6.85
C LEU A 142 6.89 -10.91 -8.16
N GLN A 143 7.48 -12.09 -8.39
CA GLN A 143 7.17 -12.89 -9.56
C GLN A 143 6.65 -14.26 -9.12
N ASP A 144 5.50 -14.64 -9.67
CA ASP A 144 4.89 -15.95 -9.45
C ASP A 144 4.15 -16.41 -10.72
N GLY A 145 4.34 -17.67 -11.13
CA GLY A 145 3.60 -18.26 -12.24
C GLY A 145 3.67 -17.54 -13.59
N GLY A 146 4.73 -16.75 -13.86
CA GLY A 146 4.87 -15.94 -15.08
C GLY A 146 4.23 -14.55 -15.00
N VAL A 147 3.55 -14.24 -13.90
CA VAL A 147 3.00 -12.91 -13.60
C VAL A 147 3.94 -12.20 -12.63
N SER A 148 4.24 -10.93 -12.91
CA SER A 148 4.89 -10.06 -11.94
C SER A 148 3.88 -9.09 -11.34
N ARG A 149 3.97 -8.85 -10.04
CA ARG A 149 3.09 -7.98 -9.27
C ARG A 149 3.90 -7.05 -8.39
N SER A 150 3.54 -5.77 -8.34
CA SER A 150 4.09 -4.85 -7.34
C SER A 150 3.42 -5.05 -5.99
N CYS A 151 4.13 -4.76 -4.91
CA CYS A 151 3.60 -4.81 -3.56
C CYS A 151 4.13 -3.63 -2.76
N GLY A 152 3.21 -2.81 -2.24
CA GLY A 152 3.52 -1.67 -1.37
C GLY A 152 2.86 -0.35 -1.77
N MET A 153 2.17 -0.29 -2.92
CA MET A 153 1.56 0.96 -3.40
C MET A 153 0.47 1.50 -2.46
N HIS A 154 -0.13 0.66 -1.62
CA HIS A 154 -1.13 1.10 -0.64
C HIS A 154 -0.55 1.97 0.48
N ALA A 155 0.78 2.00 0.68
CA ALA A 155 1.42 3.01 1.53
C ALA A 155 1.18 4.45 1.01
N PHE A 156 0.78 4.61 -0.25
CA PHE A 156 0.44 5.87 -0.90
C PHE A 156 -1.07 6.06 -1.14
N GLY A 157 -1.91 5.12 -0.72
CA GLY A 157 -3.33 5.14 -1.05
C GLY A 157 -3.60 4.78 -2.51
N LEU A 158 -2.72 3.97 -3.11
CA LEU A 158 -2.73 3.59 -4.51
C LEU A 158 -2.79 2.06 -4.68
N PRO A 159 -3.40 1.58 -5.77
CA PRO A 159 -3.34 0.17 -6.13
C PRO A 159 -1.93 -0.26 -6.53
N ASP A 160 -1.66 -1.54 -6.33
CA ASP A 160 -0.52 -2.19 -6.95
C ASP A 160 -0.79 -2.42 -8.45
N ALA A 161 0.17 -3.03 -9.16
CA ALA A 161 0.01 -3.36 -10.57
C ALA A 161 0.57 -4.75 -10.86
N GLU A 162 0.00 -5.43 -11.84
CA GLU A 162 0.46 -6.73 -12.29
C GLU A 162 0.45 -6.85 -13.82
N VAL A 163 1.40 -7.64 -14.33
CA VAL A 163 1.56 -7.89 -15.76
C VAL A 163 2.14 -9.28 -15.99
N GLU A 164 1.64 -9.95 -17.03
CA GLU A 164 2.25 -11.15 -17.58
C GLU A 164 3.23 -10.75 -18.69
N ALA A 165 4.53 -10.81 -18.39
CA ALA A 165 5.62 -10.47 -19.29
C ALA A 165 6.94 -11.07 -18.77
N PRO A 166 7.99 -11.17 -19.61
CA PRO A 166 9.33 -11.57 -19.15
C PRO A 166 9.83 -10.65 -18.02
N PRO A 167 10.62 -11.14 -17.04
CA PRO A 167 10.91 -10.41 -15.80
C PRO A 167 11.53 -9.02 -15.99
N ALA A 168 12.41 -8.87 -16.99
CA ALA A 168 13.04 -7.58 -17.28
C ALA A 168 12.02 -6.55 -17.83
N GLU A 169 11.14 -7.00 -18.72
CA GLU A 169 10.07 -6.17 -19.28
C GLU A 169 9.03 -5.84 -18.21
N ALA A 170 8.63 -6.83 -17.42
CA ALA A 170 7.66 -6.66 -16.34
C ALA A 170 8.14 -5.63 -15.30
N ASN A 171 9.40 -5.72 -14.86
CA ASN A 171 9.98 -4.73 -13.95
C ASN A 171 9.97 -3.32 -14.54
N ARG A 172 10.21 -3.18 -15.85
CA ARG A 172 10.17 -1.89 -16.54
C ARG A 172 8.74 -1.33 -16.60
N LEU A 173 7.79 -2.15 -17.06
CA LEU A 173 6.37 -1.78 -17.19
C LEU A 173 5.79 -1.37 -15.83
N LEU A 174 5.93 -2.22 -14.82
CA LEU A 174 5.41 -1.96 -13.48
C LEU A 174 6.10 -0.75 -12.84
N GLY A 175 7.42 -0.62 -13.00
CA GLY A 175 8.17 0.52 -12.50
C GLY A 175 7.68 1.85 -13.08
N VAL A 176 7.58 1.96 -14.41
CA VAL A 176 7.12 3.20 -15.05
C VAL A 176 5.66 3.48 -14.70
N PHE A 177 4.79 2.47 -14.73
CA PHE A 177 3.38 2.65 -14.42
C PHE A 177 3.15 3.10 -12.98
N ASN A 178 3.80 2.48 -12.00
CA ASN A 178 3.64 2.84 -10.60
C ASN A 178 4.27 4.20 -10.28
N VAL A 179 5.39 4.55 -10.90
CA VAL A 179 5.97 5.91 -10.75
C VAL A 179 5.08 6.96 -11.39
N TYR A 180 4.44 6.68 -12.53
CA TYR A 180 3.43 7.56 -13.13
C TYR A 180 2.25 7.78 -12.17
N GLN A 181 1.75 6.71 -11.53
CA GLN A 181 0.71 6.84 -10.51
C GLN A 181 1.14 7.74 -9.33
N LEU A 182 2.39 7.62 -8.88
CA LEU A 182 2.93 8.42 -7.76
C LEU A 182 3.18 9.88 -8.14
N ALA A 183 3.72 10.13 -9.32
CA ALA A 183 4.19 11.44 -9.73
C ALA A 183 3.07 12.34 -10.27
N GLU A 184 2.06 11.75 -10.91
CA GLU A 184 1.04 12.50 -11.65
C GLU A 184 -0.38 12.33 -11.10
N ASP A 185 -0.58 11.42 -10.14
CA ASP A 185 -1.90 11.10 -9.55
C ASP A 185 -3.04 10.99 -10.58
N PRO A 186 -2.90 10.12 -11.60
CA PRO A 186 -3.80 10.08 -12.74
C PRO A 186 -5.17 9.50 -12.37
N VAL A 187 -6.21 9.99 -13.05
CA VAL A 187 -7.56 9.42 -12.96
C VAL A 187 -7.73 8.30 -13.98
N LEU A 188 -7.27 7.10 -13.59
CA LEU A 188 -7.33 5.87 -14.38
C LEU A 188 -8.61 5.06 -14.12
N VAL A 189 -9.11 4.39 -15.16
CA VAL A 189 -10.31 3.52 -15.09
C VAL A 189 -10.08 2.22 -15.86
N THR A 190 -10.81 1.15 -15.50
CA THR A 190 -10.89 -0.04 -16.35
C THR A 190 -11.28 0.34 -17.78
N GLY A 191 -10.51 -0.15 -18.75
CA GLY A 191 -10.69 0.19 -20.16
C GLY A 191 -9.73 1.27 -20.67
N ASP A 192 -9.09 2.04 -19.81
CA ASP A 192 -7.99 2.92 -20.22
C ASP A 192 -6.81 2.09 -20.75
N THR A 193 -5.87 2.73 -21.43
CA THR A 193 -4.65 2.07 -21.91
C THR A 193 -3.41 2.76 -21.40
N PHE A 194 -2.37 1.98 -21.14
CA PHE A 194 -1.06 2.46 -20.76
C PHE A 194 0.00 2.06 -21.78
N GLN A 195 0.93 2.97 -22.03
CA GLN A 195 2.08 2.79 -22.91
C GLN A 195 3.24 3.63 -22.34
N PRO A 196 4.35 3.01 -21.84
CA PRO A 196 5.42 3.76 -21.18
C PRO A 196 6.26 4.60 -22.14
N ASP A 197 6.34 4.20 -23.41
CA ASP A 197 7.03 4.91 -24.49
C ASP A 197 6.47 4.47 -25.85
N MET A 198 6.80 5.21 -26.91
CA MET A 198 6.26 4.98 -28.26
C MET A 198 6.63 3.62 -28.87
N ASP A 199 7.71 2.99 -28.40
CA ASP A 199 8.22 1.72 -28.93
C ASP A 199 7.63 0.51 -28.19
N THR A 200 6.98 0.74 -27.05
CA THR A 200 6.39 -0.33 -26.24
C THR A 200 4.95 -0.56 -26.62
N PRO A 201 4.52 -1.82 -26.83
CA PRO A 201 3.14 -2.11 -27.10
C PRO A 201 2.22 -1.59 -25.99
N ARG A 202 1.18 -0.89 -26.41
CA ARG A 202 0.10 -0.42 -25.53
C ARG A 202 -0.65 -1.61 -24.90
N ARG A 203 -1.05 -1.47 -23.64
CA ARG A 203 -1.81 -2.48 -22.89
C ARG A 203 -3.07 -1.86 -22.30
N ARG A 204 -4.18 -2.59 -22.32
CA ARG A 204 -5.45 -2.17 -21.68
C ARG A 204 -5.36 -2.42 -20.18
N LEU A 205 -5.83 -1.47 -19.39
CA LEU A 205 -5.87 -1.55 -17.93
C LEU A 205 -7.20 -2.12 -17.47
N GLU A 206 -7.15 -2.95 -16.44
CA GLU A 206 -8.33 -3.44 -15.74
C GLU A 206 -8.09 -3.43 -14.23
N ARG A 207 -9.00 -2.86 -13.47
CA ARG A 207 -8.89 -2.78 -12.01
C ARG A 207 -9.44 -4.05 -11.38
N TRP A 208 -8.71 -4.60 -10.43
CA TRP A 208 -9.10 -5.80 -9.68
C TRP A 208 -8.87 -5.64 -8.18
N PRO A 209 -9.65 -6.31 -7.33
CA PRO A 209 -9.29 -6.52 -5.93
C PRO A 209 -7.94 -7.22 -5.80
N ASP A 210 -7.26 -7.00 -4.68
CA ASP A 210 -6.02 -7.72 -4.40
C ASP A 210 -6.33 -9.20 -4.11
N ALA A 211 -5.72 -10.07 -4.90
CA ALA A 211 -5.79 -11.52 -4.78
C ALA A 211 -4.47 -12.14 -4.31
N GLY A 212 -3.43 -11.32 -4.08
CA GLY A 212 -2.10 -11.76 -3.71
C GLY A 212 -1.93 -12.05 -2.22
N TYR A 213 -2.74 -11.40 -1.37
CA TYR A 213 -2.65 -11.53 0.08
C TYR A 213 -4.04 -11.58 0.75
N PRO A 214 -4.19 -12.35 1.85
CA PRO A 214 -5.39 -12.32 2.71
C PRO A 214 -5.65 -10.92 3.27
N GLN A 215 -6.91 -10.58 3.55
CA GLN A 215 -7.29 -9.21 3.92
C GLN A 215 -6.64 -8.70 5.23
N ASP A 216 -6.29 -9.60 6.15
CA ASP A 216 -5.63 -9.29 7.43
C ASP A 216 -4.09 -9.19 7.31
N HIS A 217 -3.53 -9.53 6.15
CA HIS A 217 -2.10 -9.48 5.93
C HIS A 217 -1.64 -8.07 5.59
N ALA A 218 -0.52 -7.62 6.17
CA ALA A 218 -0.03 -6.24 6.01
C ALA A 218 0.31 -5.85 4.56
N CYS A 219 0.58 -6.83 3.68
CA CYS A 219 0.83 -6.60 2.25
C CYS A 219 -0.44 -6.54 1.40
N HIS A 220 -1.62 -6.80 1.98
CA HIS A 220 -2.88 -6.71 1.25
C HIS A 220 -3.16 -5.26 0.87
N ASN A 221 -3.36 -5.04 -0.43
CA ASN A 221 -3.68 -3.71 -0.95
C ASN A 221 -5.21 -3.51 -0.98
N PRO A 222 -5.79 -2.69 -0.08
CA PRO A 222 -7.24 -2.46 -0.05
C PRO A 222 -7.75 -1.67 -1.27
N PHE A 223 -6.84 -1.08 -2.06
CA PHE A 223 -7.16 -0.44 -3.33
C PHE A 223 -7.07 -1.41 -4.50
N GLY A 224 -6.62 -2.65 -4.27
CA GLY A 224 -6.47 -3.68 -5.29
C GLY A 224 -5.26 -3.47 -6.19
N ALA A 225 -5.34 -3.97 -7.42
CA ALA A 225 -4.29 -3.91 -8.41
C ALA A 225 -4.81 -3.54 -9.81
N TRP A 226 -3.98 -2.83 -10.57
CA TRP A 226 -4.14 -2.69 -12.02
C TRP A 226 -3.56 -3.91 -12.74
N ARG A 227 -4.39 -4.60 -13.52
CA ARG A 227 -3.93 -5.61 -14.48
C ARG A 227 -3.59 -4.93 -15.80
N LEU A 228 -2.33 -5.01 -16.20
CA LEU A 228 -1.89 -4.62 -17.54
C LEU A 228 -2.13 -5.81 -18.47
N GLY A 229 -3.13 -5.66 -19.35
CA GLY A 229 -3.53 -6.69 -20.29
C GLY A 229 -2.47 -7.03 -21.36
N PRO A 230 -2.83 -7.88 -22.33
CA PRO A 230 -1.93 -8.24 -23.42
C PRO A 230 -1.55 -7.02 -24.27
N GLU A 231 -0.48 -7.20 -25.04
CA GLU A 231 -0.01 -6.21 -26.01
C GLU A 231 -1.06 -5.88 -27.07
N GLY A 232 -1.07 -4.63 -27.53
CA GLY A 232 -2.03 -4.15 -28.52
C GLY A 232 -3.40 -3.82 -27.93
N GLY A 233 -3.49 -3.60 -26.62
CA GLY A 233 -4.72 -3.22 -25.95
C GLY A 233 -5.34 -1.95 -26.55
N VAL A 234 -6.66 -1.97 -26.72
CA VAL A 234 -7.45 -0.84 -27.24
C VAL A 234 -8.20 -0.21 -26.08
N ALA A 235 -8.29 1.11 -26.10
CA ALA A 235 -9.02 1.86 -25.08
C ALA A 235 -10.52 1.72 -25.28
N ASP A 236 -11.26 1.58 -24.19
CA ASP A 236 -12.71 1.61 -24.20
C ASP A 236 -13.20 3.07 -24.32
N PRO A 237 -14.39 3.30 -24.90
CA PRO A 237 -15.00 4.62 -24.87
C PRO A 237 -15.30 5.03 -23.42
N ARG A 238 -14.69 6.12 -22.98
CA ARG A 238 -14.87 6.67 -21.64
C ARG A 238 -16.18 7.45 -21.55
N ARG A 239 -17.00 7.13 -20.54
CA ARG A 239 -18.18 7.93 -20.20
C ARG A 239 -17.74 9.21 -19.47
N GLU A 240 -18.62 10.19 -19.34
CA GLU A 240 -18.33 11.39 -18.55
C GLU A 240 -18.39 11.09 -17.04
N LEU A 241 -19.37 10.28 -16.62
CA LEU A 241 -19.62 9.94 -15.22
C LEU A 241 -19.55 8.44 -15.00
N ARG A 242 -19.12 8.03 -13.80
CA ARG A 242 -19.25 6.64 -13.31
C ARG A 242 -20.32 6.53 -12.23
N LEU A 243 -20.95 5.37 -12.18
CA LEU A 243 -21.82 4.99 -11.07
C LEU A 243 -20.97 4.58 -9.88
N VAL A 244 -21.33 5.11 -8.71
CA VAL A 244 -20.74 4.77 -7.42
C VAL A 244 -21.85 4.35 -6.48
N PHE A 245 -21.72 3.17 -5.88
CA PHE A 245 -22.74 2.59 -5.01
C PHE A 245 -22.71 3.24 -3.62
N VAL A 246 -23.90 3.50 -3.07
CA VAL A 246 -24.10 4.08 -1.74
C VAL A 246 -25.19 3.28 -1.00
N PRO A 247 -24.84 2.41 -0.03
CA PRO A 247 -23.48 2.10 0.43
C PRO A 247 -22.66 1.33 -0.63
N ALA A 248 -21.36 1.18 -0.38
CA ALA A 248 -20.42 0.46 -1.24
C ALA A 248 -20.97 -0.91 -1.68
N LEU A 249 -20.77 -1.30 -2.93
CA LEU A 249 -21.28 -2.57 -3.45
C LEU A 249 -20.69 -3.76 -2.68
N VAL A 250 -19.40 -3.71 -2.32
CA VAL A 250 -18.78 -4.72 -1.45
C VAL A 250 -19.53 -4.85 -0.12
N ALA A 251 -19.94 -3.74 0.51
CA ALA A 251 -20.67 -3.76 1.77
C ALA A 251 -22.08 -4.33 1.62
N VAL A 252 -22.77 -4.01 0.51
CA VAL A 252 -24.08 -4.58 0.17
C VAL A 252 -23.98 -6.09 0.01
N LEU A 253 -22.99 -6.58 -0.75
CA LEU A 253 -22.79 -8.00 -0.98
C LEU A 253 -22.38 -8.74 0.29
N THR A 254 -21.47 -8.18 1.11
CA THR A 254 -21.10 -8.75 2.42
C THR A 254 -22.31 -8.86 3.34
N ALA A 255 -23.15 -7.83 3.43
CA ALA A 255 -24.34 -7.86 4.26
C ALA A 255 -25.36 -8.90 3.78
N ALA A 256 -25.59 -8.98 2.46
CA ALA A 256 -26.49 -9.95 1.86
C ALA A 256 -26.00 -11.40 2.07
N GLU A 257 -24.70 -11.67 1.92
CA GLU A 257 -24.13 -13.01 2.14
C GLU A 257 -24.22 -13.42 3.62
N ARG A 258 -23.94 -12.49 4.54
CA ARG A 258 -24.13 -12.71 5.99
C ARG A 258 -25.59 -12.99 6.34
N GLN A 259 -26.52 -12.27 5.75
CA GLN A 259 -27.96 -12.48 5.96
C GLN A 259 -28.42 -13.83 5.40
N ALA A 260 -27.90 -14.23 4.24
CA ALA A 260 -28.21 -15.52 3.64
C ALA A 260 -27.61 -16.69 4.42
N GLY A 261 -26.54 -16.47 5.19
CA GLY A 261 -25.81 -17.52 5.90
C GLY A 261 -25.13 -18.53 4.97
N ARG A 262 -25.00 -18.19 3.68
CA ARG A 262 -24.37 -19.01 2.64
C ARG A 262 -23.75 -18.10 1.57
N PRO A 263 -22.79 -18.60 0.78
CA PRO A 263 -22.27 -17.86 -0.35
C PRO A 263 -23.38 -17.45 -1.34
N LEU A 264 -23.32 -16.22 -1.84
CA LEU A 264 -24.23 -15.73 -2.87
C LEU A 264 -23.96 -16.44 -4.20
N HIS A 265 -25.04 -16.71 -4.93
CA HIS A 265 -25.00 -17.16 -6.32
C HIS A 265 -24.83 -15.96 -7.28
N ARG A 266 -24.41 -16.26 -8.51
CA ARG A 266 -24.19 -15.24 -9.54
C ARG A 266 -25.41 -14.35 -9.77
N ASP A 267 -26.58 -14.96 -9.95
CA ASP A 267 -27.81 -14.21 -10.17
C ASP A 267 -28.20 -13.32 -8.96
N GLU A 268 -27.79 -13.69 -7.74
CA GLU A 268 -28.02 -12.86 -6.55
C GLU A 268 -27.12 -11.62 -6.57
N VAL A 269 -25.83 -11.79 -6.88
CA VAL A 269 -24.88 -10.68 -7.02
C VAL A 269 -25.33 -9.75 -8.14
N GLU A 270 -25.67 -10.29 -9.31
CA GLU A 270 -26.11 -9.48 -10.46
C GLU A 270 -27.41 -8.72 -10.19
N ARG A 271 -28.36 -9.32 -9.46
CA ARG A 271 -29.59 -8.63 -9.01
C ARG A 271 -29.29 -7.49 -8.04
N LEU A 272 -28.41 -7.72 -7.06
CA LEU A 272 -28.03 -6.70 -6.07
C LEU A 272 -27.27 -5.54 -6.74
N THR A 273 -26.37 -5.84 -7.68
CA THR A 273 -25.68 -4.83 -8.47
C THR A 273 -26.67 -4.02 -9.32
N SER A 274 -27.59 -4.68 -10.02
CA SER A 274 -28.54 -4.00 -10.92
C SER A 274 -29.59 -3.16 -10.17
N GLY A 275 -29.96 -3.57 -8.96
CA GLY A 275 -30.97 -2.89 -8.14
C GLY A 275 -30.41 -1.97 -7.05
N GLY A 276 -29.08 -1.91 -6.89
CA GLY A 276 -28.44 -1.17 -5.81
C GLY A 276 -28.52 0.35 -5.99
N ALA A 277 -28.65 1.06 -4.87
CA ALA A 277 -28.62 2.52 -4.88
C ALA A 277 -27.22 3.02 -5.27
N CYS A 278 -27.17 3.90 -6.27
CA CYS A 278 -25.95 4.50 -6.74
C CYS A 278 -26.15 5.98 -7.08
N MET A 279 -25.04 6.71 -7.14
CA MET A 279 -24.96 8.08 -7.62
C MET A 279 -23.98 8.14 -8.78
N ALA A 280 -24.26 8.99 -9.77
CA ALA A 280 -23.32 9.29 -10.84
C ALA A 280 -22.39 10.42 -10.39
N MET A 281 -21.08 10.27 -10.57
CA MET A 281 -20.09 11.32 -10.27
C MET A 281 -18.90 11.26 -11.23
N GLN A 282 -18.09 12.32 -11.22
CA GLN A 282 -16.85 12.37 -11.99
C GLN A 282 -15.87 11.32 -11.47
N TYR A 283 -15.02 10.81 -12.35
CA TYR A 283 -14.05 9.78 -11.99
C TYR A 283 -13.05 10.23 -10.92
N GLY A 284 -12.63 11.50 -10.95
CA GLY A 284 -11.75 12.07 -9.93
C GLY A 284 -12.42 12.11 -8.54
N ASP A 285 -13.70 12.49 -8.48
CA ASP A 285 -14.46 12.48 -7.22
C ASP A 285 -14.61 11.06 -6.67
N ALA A 286 -14.83 10.07 -7.55
CA ALA A 286 -14.91 8.67 -7.15
C ALA A 286 -13.57 8.13 -6.61
N GLN A 287 -12.45 8.46 -7.25
CA GLN A 287 -11.11 8.12 -6.78
C GLN A 287 -10.82 8.77 -5.41
N HIS A 288 -11.21 10.04 -5.23
CA HIS A 288 -11.09 10.71 -3.94
C HIS A 288 -11.92 10.01 -2.86
N LEU A 289 -13.17 9.64 -3.17
CA LEU A 289 -14.04 8.93 -2.24
C LEU A 289 -13.46 7.56 -1.82
N GLU A 290 -12.89 6.80 -2.76
CA GLU A 290 -12.21 5.53 -2.47
C GLU A 290 -11.05 5.73 -1.48
N ARG A 291 -10.24 6.79 -1.66
CA ARG A 291 -9.14 7.12 -0.73
C ARG A 291 -9.62 7.53 0.64
N THR A 292 -10.66 8.38 0.72
CA THR A 292 -11.23 8.79 2.01
C THR A 292 -11.86 7.60 2.75
N ARG A 293 -12.48 6.68 2.01
CA ARG A 293 -13.05 5.44 2.53
C ARG A 293 -11.95 4.44 2.93
N GLY A 294 -10.82 4.47 2.23
CA GLY A 294 -9.64 3.65 2.47
C GLY A 294 -9.62 2.30 1.74
N TYR A 295 -10.52 2.10 0.78
CA TYR A 295 -10.56 0.90 -0.06
C TYR A 295 -11.28 1.17 -1.39
N ALA A 296 -10.90 0.41 -2.42
CA ALA A 296 -11.60 0.41 -3.70
C ALA A 296 -12.87 -0.45 -3.62
N ASP A 297 -13.94 0.00 -4.27
CA ASP A 297 -15.19 -0.77 -4.35
C ASP A 297 -15.18 -1.73 -5.54
N ILE A 298 -16.19 -2.60 -5.60
CA ILE A 298 -16.39 -3.53 -6.71
C ILE A 298 -16.86 -2.78 -7.97
N GLU A 299 -16.26 -3.09 -9.11
CA GLU A 299 -16.71 -2.59 -10.40
C GLU A 299 -18.02 -3.28 -10.80
N PRO A 300 -19.11 -2.53 -11.09
CA PRO A 300 -20.41 -3.11 -11.40
C PRO A 300 -20.38 -4.08 -12.58
N GLU A 301 -19.60 -3.75 -13.60
CA GLU A 301 -19.43 -4.55 -14.82
C GLU A 301 -18.69 -5.88 -14.58
N LEU A 302 -17.90 -5.95 -13.51
CA LEU A 302 -17.12 -7.14 -13.12
C LEU A 302 -17.59 -7.72 -11.77
N ALA A 303 -18.79 -7.35 -11.31
CA ALA A 303 -19.21 -7.53 -9.92
C ALA A 303 -19.13 -8.98 -9.43
N TRP A 304 -19.61 -9.93 -10.24
CA TRP A 304 -19.53 -11.35 -9.90
C TRP A 304 -18.09 -11.81 -9.73
N SER A 305 -17.23 -11.52 -10.71
CA SER A 305 -15.86 -12.00 -10.74
C SER A 305 -15.02 -11.39 -9.62
N GLN A 306 -15.17 -10.09 -9.36
CA GLN A 306 -14.48 -9.42 -8.26
C GLN A 306 -15.01 -9.85 -6.89
N TRP A 307 -16.32 -10.13 -6.76
CA TRP A 307 -16.89 -10.68 -5.53
C TRP A 307 -16.31 -12.06 -5.20
N GLN A 308 -16.08 -12.92 -6.20
CA GLN A 308 -15.43 -14.21 -5.96
C GLN A 308 -14.03 -14.06 -5.36
N VAL A 309 -13.27 -13.04 -5.77
CA VAL A 309 -11.94 -12.77 -5.19
C VAL A 309 -12.09 -12.32 -3.74
N LEU A 310 -12.89 -11.28 -3.50
CA LEU A 310 -13.02 -10.66 -2.18
C LEU A 310 -13.61 -11.58 -1.10
N ARG A 311 -14.55 -12.45 -1.47
CA ARG A 311 -15.17 -13.36 -0.49
C ARG A 311 -14.29 -14.59 -0.15
N SER A 312 -13.26 -14.82 -0.95
CA SER A 312 -12.31 -15.93 -0.76
C SER A 312 -11.06 -15.51 0.02
N ALA A 313 -10.92 -14.21 0.30
CA ALA A 313 -9.77 -13.58 0.95
C ALA A 313 -9.94 -13.41 2.46
#